data_AF-A0A3S8U7M4-F1
#
_entry.id   AF-A0A3S8U7M4-F1
#
_cell.length_a   1.000
_cell.length_b   1.000
_cell.length_c   1.000
_cell.angle_alpha   90.00
_cell.angle_beta   90.00
_cell.angle_gamma   90.00
#
_symmetry.space_group_name_H-M   'P 1'
#
loop_
_entity.id
_entity.type
_entity.pdbx_description
1 polymer ?
#
loop_
_entity_poly.entity_id
_entity_poly.type
_entity_poly.pdbx_seq_one_letter_code
_entity_poly.pdbx_strand_id
1 'polypeptide(L)'
;MPKLSLPTIALALTGALLLTGCTETMMAGGTGSDSGAVASLRSKGFKPTARDSGGQIIAMTYSGPVTSAVVCGAKGKPKGPITPQMTDLDGTAKRATLDAYVILNDGRVVSGIYALVLRAKGKMPEGIDFAPGESKAFASGLTCTNT
;
A
#
# COMPACT_ATOMS: atom_id res chain seq x y z
N MET A 1 74.72 17.87 -2.10
CA MET A 1 74.80 18.82 -0.96
C MET A 1 74.18 20.15 -1.41
N PRO A 2 73.48 20.87 -0.54
CA PRO A 2 72.16 21.46 -0.77
C PRO A 2 72.17 22.91 -1.31
N LYS A 3 71.05 23.40 -1.86
CA LYS A 3 70.32 24.58 -1.32
C LYS A 3 69.01 24.91 -2.04
N LEU A 4 68.03 25.23 -1.19
CA LEU A 4 66.64 25.66 -1.37
C LEU A 4 66.45 26.79 -2.39
N SER A 5 65.28 26.81 -3.04
CA SER A 5 64.26 27.85 -2.74
C SER A 5 62.88 27.48 -3.32
N LEU A 6 61.91 27.24 -2.43
CA LEU A 6 60.48 27.39 -2.74
C LEU A 6 60.14 28.88 -2.79
N PRO A 7 59.09 29.25 -3.54
CA PRO A 7 58.09 30.14 -2.99
C PRO A 7 56.76 29.39 -2.83
N THR A 8 56.39 29.27 -1.57
CA THR A 8 55.07 28.98 -1.05
C THR A 8 54.03 29.91 -1.67
N ILE A 9 53.13 29.36 -2.48
CA ILE A 9 51.83 30.00 -2.74
C ILE A 9 50.77 29.05 -2.23
N ALA A 10 50.45 29.23 -0.95
CA ALA A 10 49.25 28.69 -0.34
C ALA A 10 48.06 29.47 -0.93
N LEU A 11 47.50 29.00 -2.03
CA LEU A 11 46.13 29.36 -2.36
C LEU A 11 45.23 28.54 -1.44
N ALA A 12 44.85 29.16 -0.33
CA ALA A 12 43.70 28.75 0.45
C ALA A 12 42.48 28.86 -0.47
N LEU A 13 42.11 27.75 -1.14
CA LEU A 13 40.76 27.60 -1.66
C LEU A 13 39.85 27.45 -0.43
N THR A 14 39.40 28.58 0.07
CA THR A 14 38.20 28.69 0.88
C THR A 14 37.05 28.26 -0.01
N GLY A 15 36.86 26.96 -0.15
CA GLY A 15 35.68 26.37 -0.77
C GLY A 15 34.49 26.73 0.08
N ALA A 16 33.79 27.81 -0.28
CA ALA A 16 32.44 28.02 0.17
C ALA A 16 31.62 26.81 -0.33
N LEU A 17 31.37 25.86 0.58
CA LEU A 17 30.27 24.92 0.44
C LEU A 17 29.00 25.79 0.43
N LEU A 18 28.62 26.26 -0.75
CA LEU A 18 27.24 26.56 -1.04
C LEU A 18 26.57 25.20 -1.05
N LEU A 19 26.04 24.78 0.10
CA LEU A 19 24.90 23.88 0.15
C LEU A 19 23.80 24.62 -0.62
N THR A 20 23.79 24.45 -1.95
CA THR A 20 22.60 24.62 -2.76
C THR A 20 21.60 23.68 -2.13
N GLY A 21 20.75 24.24 -1.27
CA GLY A 21 19.61 23.54 -0.75
C GLY A 21 18.93 22.86 -1.92
N CYS A 22 18.58 21.59 -1.75
CA CYS A 22 17.50 21.03 -2.52
C CYS A 22 16.25 21.85 -2.17
N THR A 23 16.08 23.01 -2.81
CA THR A 23 14.74 23.43 -3.20
C THR A 23 14.32 22.40 -4.22
N GLU A 24 13.86 21.24 -3.73
CA GLU A 24 12.92 20.44 -4.47
C GLU A 24 11.73 21.37 -4.67
N THR A 25 11.75 22.03 -5.83
CA THR A 25 10.64 22.77 -6.38
C THR A 25 9.41 21.94 -6.08
N MET A 26 8.56 22.45 -5.21
CA MET A 26 7.18 21.99 -5.13
C MET A 26 6.57 22.30 -6.50
N MET A 27 6.78 21.40 -7.45
CA MET A 27 6.04 21.31 -8.70
C MET A 27 4.63 20.89 -8.29
N ALA A 28 3.88 21.87 -7.79
CA ALA A 28 2.44 21.86 -7.91
C ALA A 28 2.15 21.93 -9.41
N GLY A 29 1.77 20.80 -10.01
CA GLY A 29 1.61 20.78 -11.45
C GLY A 29 1.31 19.43 -12.05
N GLY A 30 0.41 18.68 -11.42
CA GLY A 30 -0.09 17.44 -11.97
C GLY A 30 -1.30 16.99 -11.17
N THR A 31 -2.42 17.70 -11.29
CA THR A 31 -3.73 17.06 -11.08
C THR A 31 -3.92 16.07 -12.24
N GLY A 32 -3.10 15.02 -12.27
CA GLY A 32 -3.44 13.81 -12.98
C GLY A 32 -4.76 13.40 -12.36
N SER A 33 -5.84 13.62 -13.11
CA SER A 33 -7.20 13.35 -12.68
C SER A 33 -7.18 11.96 -12.05
N ASP A 34 -7.31 11.90 -10.72
CA ASP A 34 -7.26 10.65 -9.99
C ASP A 34 -8.34 9.79 -10.65
N SER A 35 -7.90 8.77 -11.38
CA SER A 35 -8.84 7.94 -12.13
C SER A 35 -9.90 7.40 -11.18
N GLY A 36 -11.06 7.00 -11.72
CA GLY A 36 -12.13 6.45 -10.90
C GLY A 36 -11.67 5.32 -9.95
N ALA A 37 -10.68 4.52 -10.36
CA ALA A 37 -10.11 3.48 -9.49
C ALA A 37 -9.25 4.04 -8.36
N VAL A 38 -8.39 5.04 -8.62
CA VAL A 38 -7.57 5.67 -7.56
C VAL A 38 -8.46 6.33 -6.51
N ALA A 39 -9.48 7.08 -6.95
CA ALA A 39 -10.45 7.70 -6.04
C ALA A 39 -11.23 6.66 -5.23
N SER A 40 -11.68 5.57 -5.88
CA SER A 40 -12.35 4.44 -5.22
C SER A 40 -11.46 3.74 -4.19
N LEU A 41 -10.19 3.50 -4.51
CA LEU A 41 -9.25 2.87 -3.57
C LEU A 41 -8.96 3.80 -2.38
N ARG A 42 -8.79 5.10 -2.61
CA ARG A 42 -8.61 6.08 -1.51
C ARG A 42 -9.81 6.13 -0.57
N SER A 43 -11.04 6.07 -1.10
CA SER A 43 -12.24 6.04 -0.25
C SER A 43 -12.34 4.77 0.61
N LYS A 44 -11.70 3.68 0.16
CA LYS A 44 -11.52 2.43 0.92
C LYS A 44 -10.29 2.43 1.83
N GLY A 45 -9.56 3.54 1.93
CA GLY A 45 -8.43 3.75 2.83
C GLY A 45 -7.06 3.39 2.24
N PHE A 46 -6.97 3.01 0.97
CA PHE A 46 -5.69 2.73 0.33
C PHE A 46 -4.85 3.99 0.18
N LYS A 47 -3.53 3.85 0.31
CA LYS A 47 -2.56 4.92 0.17
C LYS A 47 -1.64 4.68 -1.04
N PRO A 48 -1.29 5.72 -1.81
CA PRO A 48 -0.33 5.60 -2.90
C PRO A 48 1.04 5.20 -2.36
N THR A 49 1.73 4.33 -3.09
CA THR A 49 3.07 3.83 -2.73
C THR A 49 4.10 4.03 -3.85
N ALA A 50 3.65 4.08 -5.11
CA ALA A 50 4.51 4.38 -6.24
C ALA A 50 3.80 5.28 -7.25
N ARG A 51 4.61 6.07 -7.96
CA ARG A 51 4.21 6.89 -9.11
C ARG A 51 5.17 6.65 -10.27
N ASP A 52 4.69 6.84 -11.48
CA ASP A 52 5.54 6.85 -12.68
C ASP A 52 6.26 8.20 -12.85
N SER A 53 7.05 8.33 -13.92
CA SER A 53 7.76 9.57 -14.27
C SER A 53 6.83 10.74 -14.62
N GLY A 54 5.57 10.47 -14.97
CA GLY A 54 4.54 11.48 -15.22
C GLY A 54 3.77 11.88 -13.96
N GLY A 55 4.08 11.29 -12.79
CA GLY A 55 3.39 11.54 -11.54
C GLY A 55 2.08 10.78 -11.37
N GLN A 56 1.73 9.88 -12.30
CA GLN A 56 0.54 9.03 -12.18
C GLN A 56 0.76 7.97 -11.09
N ILE A 57 -0.24 7.70 -10.26
CA ILE A 57 -0.17 6.64 -9.25
C ILE A 57 -0.25 5.27 -9.94
N ILE A 58 0.81 4.47 -9.78
CA ILE A 58 0.93 3.12 -10.37
C ILE A 58 0.85 1.99 -9.33
N ALA A 59 0.91 2.33 -8.04
CA ALA A 59 0.67 1.34 -6.98
C ALA A 59 0.06 1.96 -5.73
N MET A 60 -0.80 1.20 -5.06
CA MET A 60 -1.42 1.56 -3.79
C MET A 60 -1.41 0.40 -2.80
N THR A 61 -1.38 0.70 -1.51
CA THR A 61 -1.40 -0.30 -0.43
C THR A 61 -2.47 0.01 0.62
N TYR A 62 -2.89 -1.03 1.33
CA TYR A 62 -3.71 -0.94 2.52
C TYR A 62 -3.16 -1.90 3.57
N SER A 63 -3.19 -1.50 4.84
CA SER A 63 -2.93 -2.40 5.98
C SER A 63 -3.77 -1.91 7.15
N GLY A 64 -4.58 -2.79 7.72
CA GLY A 64 -5.43 -2.43 8.85
C GLY A 64 -6.64 -3.35 9.06
N PRO A 65 -7.65 -2.87 9.80
CA PRO A 65 -8.94 -3.55 9.90
C PRO A 65 -9.53 -3.84 8.52
N VAL A 66 -10.27 -4.94 8.35
CA VAL A 66 -10.94 -5.20 7.08
C VAL A 66 -11.89 -4.04 6.70
N THR A 67 -11.94 -3.70 5.41
CA THR A 67 -12.75 -2.60 4.87
C THR A 67 -13.78 -3.11 3.87
N SER A 68 -14.60 -2.21 3.34
CA SER A 68 -15.54 -2.50 2.25
C SER A 68 -14.88 -2.94 0.94
N ALA A 69 -13.54 -2.87 0.84
CA ALA A 69 -12.77 -3.44 -0.26
C ALA A 69 -12.91 -4.96 -0.37
N VAL A 70 -13.39 -5.64 0.68
CA VAL A 70 -13.63 -7.08 0.67
C VAL A 70 -15.04 -7.36 1.15
N VAL A 71 -15.73 -8.24 0.42
CA VAL A 71 -17.03 -8.79 0.80
C VAL A 71 -16.91 -10.29 1.00
N CYS A 72 -17.57 -10.81 2.03
CA CYS A 72 -17.54 -12.21 2.39
C CYS A 72 -18.95 -12.76 2.59
N GLY A 73 -19.14 -14.05 2.35
CA GLY A 73 -20.42 -14.74 2.56
C GLY A 73 -20.22 -16.23 2.79
N ALA A 74 -21.06 -16.82 3.63
CA ALA A 74 -21.13 -18.27 3.78
C ALA A 74 -21.86 -18.91 2.59
N LYS A 75 -21.62 -20.20 2.35
CA LYS A 75 -22.30 -20.95 1.27
C LYS A 75 -23.81 -20.78 1.35
N GLY A 76 -24.44 -20.39 0.24
CA GLY A 76 -25.89 -20.18 0.15
C GLY A 76 -26.40 -18.88 0.80
N LYS A 77 -25.52 -18.00 1.29
CA LYS A 77 -25.88 -16.66 1.77
C LYS A 77 -25.30 -15.57 0.87
N PRO A 78 -25.96 -14.41 0.74
CA PRO A 78 -25.40 -13.26 0.03
C PRO A 78 -24.05 -12.85 0.64
N LYS A 79 -23.10 -12.42 -0.22
CA LYS A 79 -21.87 -11.78 0.24
C LYS A 79 -22.19 -10.35 0.71
N GLY A 80 -21.55 -9.94 1.80
CA GLY A 80 -21.67 -8.59 2.33
C GLY A 80 -20.35 -8.09 2.92
N PRO A 81 -20.25 -6.80 3.27
CA PRO A 81 -19.10 -6.28 4.00
C PRO A 81 -18.89 -7.08 5.28
N ILE A 82 -17.64 -7.43 5.57
CA ILE A 82 -17.27 -8.09 6.82
C ILE A 82 -16.91 -7.03 7.87
N THR A 83 -17.29 -7.27 9.12
CA THR A 83 -16.94 -6.42 10.24
C THR A 83 -15.52 -6.71 10.74
N PRO A 84 -14.77 -5.71 11.22
CA PRO A 84 -13.44 -5.93 11.82
C PRO A 84 -13.41 -6.94 12.97
N GLN A 85 -14.53 -7.11 13.65
CA GLN A 85 -14.75 -8.16 14.64
C GLN A 85 -15.97 -8.96 14.26
N MET A 86 -15.84 -10.29 14.31
CA MET A 86 -16.90 -11.23 14.01
C MET A 86 -16.91 -12.33 15.06
N THR A 87 -18.06 -12.94 15.29
CA THR A 87 -18.17 -14.10 16.19
C THR A 87 -18.49 -15.31 15.33
N ASP A 88 -17.71 -16.38 15.51
CA ASP A 88 -17.96 -17.65 14.84
C ASP A 88 -19.14 -18.40 15.50
N LEU A 89 -19.60 -19.48 14.87
CA LEU A 89 -20.73 -20.28 15.36
C LEU A 89 -20.47 -20.90 16.75
N ASP A 90 -19.20 -21.16 17.07
CA ASP A 90 -18.76 -21.69 18.37
C ASP A 90 -18.65 -20.60 19.46
N GLY A 91 -19.04 -19.36 19.17
CA GLY A 91 -18.93 -18.21 20.08
C GLY A 91 -17.53 -17.56 20.12
N THR A 92 -16.58 -18.05 19.32
CA THR A 92 -15.22 -17.48 19.28
C THR A 92 -15.23 -16.11 18.59
N ALA A 93 -14.78 -15.08 19.30
CA ALA A 93 -14.51 -13.78 18.70
C ALA A 93 -13.25 -13.84 17.81
N LYS A 94 -13.40 -13.43 16.55
CA LYS A 94 -12.35 -13.29 15.55
C LYS A 94 -12.19 -11.83 15.15
N ARG A 95 -10.94 -11.40 14.92
CA ARG A 95 -10.61 -10.12 14.31
C ARG A 95 -10.18 -10.32 12.86
N ALA A 96 -10.74 -9.53 11.95
CA ALA A 96 -10.41 -9.54 10.54
C ALA A 96 -9.50 -8.36 10.20
N THR A 97 -8.35 -8.64 9.58
CA THR A 97 -7.42 -7.62 9.06
C THR A 97 -7.18 -7.84 7.58
N LEU A 98 -7.01 -6.74 6.85
CA LEU A 98 -6.67 -6.75 5.43
C LEU A 98 -5.31 -6.09 5.24
N ASP A 99 -4.44 -6.79 4.53
CA ASP A 99 -3.23 -6.25 3.93
C ASP A 99 -3.38 -6.36 2.41
N ALA A 100 -3.16 -5.29 1.68
CA ALA A 100 -3.34 -5.29 0.24
C ALA A 100 -2.29 -4.45 -0.47
N TYR A 101 -1.92 -4.88 -1.67
CA TYR A 101 -1.07 -4.15 -2.59
C TYR A 101 -1.65 -4.30 -4.00
N VAL A 102 -1.90 -3.19 -4.67
CA VAL A 102 -2.50 -3.17 -6.01
C VAL A 102 -1.64 -2.36 -6.96
N ILE A 103 -1.52 -2.86 -8.17
CA ILE A 103 -0.82 -2.24 -9.29
C ILE A 103 -1.87 -1.65 -10.23
N LEU A 104 -1.64 -0.40 -10.62
CA LEU A 104 -2.50 0.33 -11.53
C LEU A 104 -1.79 0.58 -12.85
N ASN A 105 -2.54 0.50 -13.94
CA ASN A 105 -2.14 0.98 -15.25
C ASN A 105 -3.29 1.83 -15.81
N ASP A 106 -2.97 3.06 -16.26
CA ASP A 106 -3.95 4.04 -16.75
C ASP A 106 -5.16 4.17 -15.83
N GLY A 107 -4.89 4.15 -14.52
CA GLY A 107 -5.91 4.33 -13.52
C GLY A 107 -6.90 3.18 -13.39
N ARG A 108 -6.54 1.97 -13.80
CA ARG A 108 -7.27 0.71 -13.57
C ARG A 108 -6.41 -0.24 -12.78
N VAL A 109 -7.00 -1.01 -11.87
CA VAL A 109 -6.28 -2.10 -11.19
C VAL A 109 -6.03 -3.22 -12.19
N VAL A 110 -4.76 -3.52 -12.46
CA VAL A 110 -4.34 -4.57 -13.42
C VAL A 110 -3.76 -5.78 -12.73
N SER A 111 -3.28 -5.63 -11.50
CA SER A 111 -2.76 -6.72 -10.69
C SER A 111 -2.75 -6.33 -9.21
N GLY A 112 -2.53 -7.28 -8.33
CA GLY A 112 -2.44 -7.04 -6.90
C GLY A 112 -2.61 -8.31 -6.09
N ILE A 113 -2.54 -8.13 -4.79
CA ILE A 113 -2.80 -9.15 -3.79
C ILE A 113 -3.60 -8.53 -2.65
N TYR A 114 -4.63 -9.25 -2.21
CA TYR A 114 -5.40 -8.97 -1.02
C TYR A 114 -5.22 -10.14 -0.06
N ALA A 115 -4.61 -9.90 1.09
CA ALA A 115 -4.43 -10.88 2.16
C ALA A 115 -5.40 -10.57 3.30
N LEU A 116 -6.39 -11.44 3.48
CA LEU A 116 -7.36 -11.36 4.57
C LEU A 116 -7.00 -12.37 5.64
N VAL A 117 -6.83 -11.90 6.88
CA VAL A 117 -6.46 -12.74 8.02
C VAL A 117 -7.50 -12.64 9.12
N LEU A 118 -7.96 -13.80 9.60
CA LEU A 118 -8.83 -13.94 10.76
C LEU A 118 -8.00 -14.42 11.96
N ARG A 119 -8.04 -13.67 13.06
CA ARG A 119 -7.33 -14.01 14.30
C ARG A 119 -8.31 -14.19 15.44
N ALA A 120 -8.27 -15.35 16.09
CA ALA A 120 -8.94 -15.59 17.36
C ALA A 120 -7.89 -15.74 18.49
N LYS A 121 -8.24 -15.29 19.69
CA LYS A 121 -7.34 -15.42 20.85
C LYS A 121 -7.07 -16.90 21.13
N GLY A 122 -5.80 -17.28 21.23
CA GLY A 122 -5.39 -18.65 21.55
C GLY A 122 -5.58 -19.67 20.42
N LYS A 123 -5.96 -19.25 19.20
CA LYS A 123 -6.03 -20.11 18.02
C LYS A 123 -5.02 -19.63 16.97
N MET A 124 -4.55 -20.55 16.12
CA MET A 124 -3.71 -20.19 14.97
C MET A 124 -4.49 -19.26 14.02
N PRO A 125 -3.86 -18.20 13.48
CA PRO A 125 -4.49 -17.36 12.47
C PRO A 125 -4.89 -18.15 11.23
N GLU A 126 -6.03 -17.79 10.66
CA GLU A 126 -6.49 -18.31 9.38
C GLU A 126 -6.34 -17.21 8.33
N GLY A 127 -5.76 -17.52 7.18
CA GLY A 127 -5.49 -16.52 6.14
C GLY A 127 -5.84 -17.02 4.75
N ILE A 128 -6.32 -16.12 3.91
CA ILE A 128 -6.43 -16.31 2.46
C ILE A 128 -5.84 -15.10 1.75
N ASP A 129 -5.19 -15.34 0.63
CA ASP A 129 -4.75 -14.33 -0.33
C ASP A 129 -5.56 -14.45 -1.61
N PHE A 130 -5.82 -13.37 -2.35
CA PHE A 130 -6.45 -13.45 -3.67
C PHE A 130 -6.08 -12.25 -4.55
N ALA A 131 -6.09 -12.47 -5.86
CA ALA A 131 -5.85 -11.42 -6.84
C ALA A 131 -7.13 -10.56 -7.06
N PRO A 132 -7.01 -9.37 -7.69
CA PRO A 132 -8.18 -8.57 -8.03
C PRO A 132 -9.18 -9.34 -8.91
N GLY A 133 -10.44 -9.37 -8.48
CA GLY A 133 -11.54 -10.07 -9.16
C GLY A 133 -11.71 -11.52 -8.72
N GLU A 134 -10.77 -12.07 -7.94
CA GLU A 134 -10.84 -13.46 -7.50
C GLU A 134 -11.68 -13.65 -6.25
N SER A 135 -12.15 -14.89 -6.07
CA SER A 135 -12.82 -15.34 -4.85
C SER A 135 -12.05 -16.49 -4.23
N LYS A 136 -11.77 -16.42 -2.93
CA LYS A 136 -11.21 -17.54 -2.17
C LYS A 136 -12.02 -17.82 -0.91
N ALA A 137 -11.96 -19.06 -0.44
CA ALA A 137 -12.67 -19.51 0.74
C ALA A 137 -11.70 -19.86 1.87
N PHE A 138 -12.08 -19.48 3.08
CA PHE A 138 -11.52 -20.00 4.32
C PHE A 138 -11.93 -21.46 4.52
N ALA A 139 -11.19 -22.21 5.34
CA ALA A 139 -11.53 -23.57 5.75
C ALA A 139 -12.87 -23.61 6.51
N SER A 140 -13.24 -22.50 7.16
CA SER A 140 -14.58 -22.30 7.76
C SER A 140 -15.74 -22.25 6.74
N GLY A 141 -15.45 -22.22 5.43
CA GLY A 141 -16.45 -22.11 4.36
C GLY A 141 -16.90 -20.67 4.07
N LEU A 142 -16.32 -19.67 4.77
CA LEU A 142 -16.51 -18.26 4.45
C LEU A 142 -15.78 -17.91 3.15
N THR A 143 -16.50 -17.48 2.12
CA THR A 143 -15.94 -17.14 0.81
C THR A 143 -15.89 -15.62 0.64
N CYS A 144 -14.71 -15.08 0.31
CA CYS A 144 -14.46 -13.65 0.18
C CYS A 144 -13.99 -13.27 -1.23
N THR A 145 -14.24 -12.01 -1.60
CA THR A 145 -13.92 -11.41 -2.91
C THR A 145 -13.60 -9.93 -2.71
N ASN A 146 -12.69 -9.35 -3.50
CA ASN A 146 -12.48 -7.90 -3.50
C ASN A 146 -13.55 -7.18 -4.35
N THR A 147 -13.85 -5.93 -3.98
CA THR A 147 -14.77 -5.03 -4.69
C THR A 147 -14.08 -3.76 -5.15
#